data_AF-X0USI6-F1
#
_entry.id   AF-X0USI6-F1
#
_cell.length_a   1.000
_cell.length_b   1.000
_cell.length_c   1.000
_cell.angle_alpha   90.00
_cell.angle_beta   90.00
_cell.angle_gamma   90.00
#
_symmetry.space_group_name_H-M   'P 1'
#
loop_
_entity.id
_entity.type
_entity.pdbx_description
1 polymer ?
#
loop_
_entity_poly.entity_id
_entity_poly.type
_entity_poly.pdbx_seq_one_letter_code
_entity_poly.pdbx_strand_id
1 'polypeptide(L)'
;SIVPVGTDSKAPSLKVEENKFYILVKKPEEDNEEESKEITLYSAVKASITQIKEYLKNGVDVENIELMTVKILDEALEAESVPWNKIAVELIG
;
A
#
# COMPACT_ATOMS: atom_id res chain seq x y z
N SER A 1 19.36 -18.88 -48.54
CA SER A 1 19.49 -18.20 -47.24
C SER A 1 18.13 -17.89 -46.68
N ILE A 2 17.85 -18.40 -45.49
CA ILE A 2 16.64 -18.05 -44.73
C ILE A 2 17.02 -16.79 -43.94
N VAL A 3 16.28 -15.71 -44.14
CA VAL A 3 16.49 -14.45 -43.41
C VAL A 3 15.78 -14.58 -42.06
N PRO A 4 16.43 -14.36 -40.91
CA PRO A 4 15.73 -14.44 -39.63
C PRO A 4 14.79 -13.23 -39.52
N VAL A 5 13.51 -13.52 -39.29
CA VAL A 5 12.51 -12.51 -38.93
C VAL A 5 12.91 -11.93 -37.58
N GLY A 6 13.22 -10.63 -37.56
CA GLY A 6 13.48 -9.88 -36.34
C GLY A 6 12.30 -10.00 -35.39
N THR A 7 12.54 -10.57 -34.22
CA THR A 7 11.59 -10.61 -33.12
C THR A 7 11.66 -9.29 -32.37
N ASP A 8 11.23 -8.19 -32.99
CA ASP A 8 10.86 -6.97 -32.26
C ASP A 8 9.47 -7.19 -31.63
N SER A 9 9.33 -8.24 -30.82
CA SER A 9 8.27 -8.28 -29.84
C SER A 9 8.68 -7.30 -28.74
N LYS A 10 8.19 -6.06 -28.84
CA LYS A 10 8.01 -5.22 -27.66
C LYS A 10 7.09 -5.99 -26.71
N ALA A 11 7.69 -6.80 -25.85
CA ALA A 11 6.99 -7.34 -24.69
C ALA A 11 6.33 -6.16 -23.96
N PRO A 12 5.11 -6.30 -23.44
CA PRO A 12 4.52 -5.29 -22.60
C PRO A 12 5.51 -4.99 -21.47
N SER A 13 6.09 -3.79 -21.49
CA SER A 13 7.01 -3.33 -20.45
C SER A 13 6.16 -2.63 -19.40
N LEU A 14 6.12 -3.20 -18.21
CA LEU A 14 5.50 -2.56 -17.07
C LEU A 14 6.48 -1.51 -16.54
N LYS A 15 6.26 -0.25 -16.89
CA LYS A 15 7.04 0.86 -16.33
C LYS A 15 6.47 1.17 -14.94
N VAL A 16 7.16 0.71 -13.91
CA VAL A 16 6.85 1.10 -12.53
C VAL A 16 7.42 2.50 -12.31
N GLU A 17 6.54 3.50 -12.17
CA GLU A 17 6.95 4.91 -11.99
C GLU A 17 7.59 5.12 -10.60
N GLU A 18 7.12 4.40 -9.58
CA GLU A 18 7.69 4.37 -8.23
C GLU A 18 7.64 2.94 -7.67
N ASN A 19 8.78 2.39 -7.26
CA ASN A 19 8.88 1.06 -6.63
C ASN A 19 8.45 1.08 -5.14
N LYS A 20 7.35 1.79 -4.85
CA LYS A 20 6.88 2.03 -3.48
C LYS A 20 5.37 1.84 -3.42
N PHE A 21 4.94 0.98 -2.51
CA PHE A 21 3.54 0.71 -2.22
C PHE A 21 3.25 0.97 -0.75
N TYR A 22 1.97 1.00 -0.41
CA TYR A 22 1.51 1.20 0.95
C TYR A 22 0.49 0.11 1.29
N ILE A 23 0.77 -0.65 2.35
CA ILE A 23 -0.18 -1.63 2.89
C ILE A 23 -0.89 -0.98 4.05
N LEU A 24 -2.20 -0.85 3.97
CA LEU A 24 -3.05 -0.44 5.08
C LEU A 24 -3.69 -1.67 5.70
N VAL A 25 -3.58 -1.77 7.02
CA VAL A 25 -4.16 -2.84 7.82
C VAL A 25 -5.16 -2.24 8.78
N LYS A 26 -6.41 -2.72 8.72
CA LYS A 26 -7.40 -2.53 9.80
C LYS A 26 -7.44 -3.81 10.62
N LYS A 27 -7.00 -3.74 11.86
CA LYS A 27 -7.06 -4.83 12.83
C LYS A 27 -8.50 -4.94 13.36
N PRO A 28 -8.97 -6.14 13.71
CA PRO A 28 -10.24 -6.30 14.38
C PRO A 28 -10.22 -5.58 15.73
N GLU A 29 -11.34 -4.96 16.09
CA GLU A 29 -11.52 -4.36 17.40
C GLU A 29 -11.75 -5.45 18.46
N GLU A 30 -11.24 -5.25 19.68
CA GLU A 30 -11.34 -6.25 20.77
C GLU A 30 -12.80 -6.63 21.09
N ASP A 31 -13.73 -5.69 20.90
CA ASP A 31 -15.16 -5.85 21.19
C ASP A 31 -15.97 -6.42 20.01
N ASN A 32 -15.35 -6.68 18.86
CA ASN A 32 -16.03 -7.11 17.65
C ASN A 32 -15.41 -8.38 17.05
N GLU A 33 -15.70 -9.52 17.68
CA GLU A 33 -15.19 -10.85 17.29
C GLU A 33 -15.60 -11.31 15.88
N GLU A 34 -16.64 -10.70 15.28
CA GLU A 34 -17.06 -10.99 13.89
C GLU A 34 -16.24 -10.22 12.85
N GLU A 35 -15.49 -9.19 13.27
CA GLU A 35 -14.68 -8.39 12.37
C GLU A 35 -13.39 -9.14 11.98
N SER A 36 -13.14 -9.24 10.68
CA SER A 36 -11.91 -9.83 10.16
C SER A 36 -10.89 -8.73 9.84
N LYS A 37 -9.60 -9.03 10.04
CA LYS A 37 -8.50 -8.17 9.62
C LYS A 37 -8.63 -7.79 8.13
N GLU A 38 -8.71 -6.49 7.84
CA GLU A 38 -8.73 -5.96 6.48
C GLU A 38 -7.29 -5.58 6.07
N ILE A 39 -6.86 -5.99 4.88
CA ILE A 39 -5.54 -5.65 4.32
C ILE A 39 -5.73 -5.12 2.91
N THR A 40 -5.31 -3.86 2.70
CA THR A 40 -5.49 -3.17 1.41
C THR A 40 -4.16 -2.61 0.91
N LEU A 41 -3.86 -2.86 -0.36
CA LEU A 41 -2.66 -2.37 -1.04
C LEU A 41 -2.96 -1.11 -1.85
N TYR A 42 -2.20 -0.05 -1.62
CA TYR A 42 -2.28 1.21 -2.35
C TYR A 42 -0.97 1.49 -3.08
N SER A 43 -1.07 2.02 -4.31
CA SER A 43 0.07 2.53 -5.07
C SER A 43 0.50 3.94 -4.65
N ALA A 44 -0.32 4.67 -3.90
CA ALA A 44 -0.04 6.04 -3.49
C ALA A 44 -0.46 6.30 -2.04
N VAL A 45 0.38 7.03 -1.29
CA VAL A 45 0.14 7.36 0.12
C VAL A 45 -1.16 8.15 0.31
N LYS A 46 -1.49 9.05 -0.62
CA LYS A 46 -2.70 9.88 -0.50
C LYS A 46 -3.99 9.04 -0.47
N ALA A 47 -4.01 7.93 -1.20
CA ALA A 47 -5.15 7.03 -1.22
C ALA A 47 -5.29 6.26 0.11
N SER A 48 -4.18 5.77 0.67
CA SER A 48 -4.20 5.11 1.98
C SER A 48 -4.57 6.10 3.11
N ILE A 49 -4.08 7.34 3.05
CA ILE A 49 -4.46 8.40 4.00
C ILE A 49 -5.95 8.73 3.91
N THR A 50 -6.52 8.74 2.70
CA THR A 50 -7.97 8.94 2.53
C THR A 50 -8.76 7.83 3.21
N GLN A 51 -8.35 6.56 3.06
CA GLN A 51 -9.00 5.45 3.75
C GLN A 51 -8.84 5.53 5.27
N ILE A 52 -7.66 5.92 5.77
CA ILE A 52 -7.44 6.15 7.21
C ILE A 52 -8.41 7.22 7.73
N LYS A 53 -8.64 8.32 6.99
CA LYS A 53 -9.64 9.34 7.37
C LYS A 53 -11.03 8.73 7.50
N GLU A 54 -11.43 7.84 6.59
CA GLU A 54 -12.73 7.17 6.66
C GLU A 54 -12.82 6.22 7.85
N TYR A 55 -11.78 5.42 8.15
CA TYR A 55 -11.76 4.58 9.35
C TYR A 55 -11.91 5.41 10.64
N LEU A 56 -11.15 6.50 10.77
CA LEU A 56 -11.23 7.38 11.95
C LEU A 56 -12.62 8.03 12.09
N LYS A 57 -13.25 8.45 10.99
CA LYS A 57 -14.62 8.98 11.01
C LYS A 57 -15.65 7.94 11.45
N ASN A 58 -15.40 6.67 11.12
CA ASN A 58 -16.27 5.56 11.50
C ASN A 58 -15.98 5.01 12.90
N GLY A 59 -15.10 5.66 13.67
CA GLY A 59 -14.83 5.32 15.07
C GLY A 59 -13.74 4.27 15.27
N VAL A 60 -13.01 3.89 14.22
CA VAL A 60 -11.91 2.92 14.35
C VAL A 60 -10.75 3.54 15.12
N ASP A 61 -10.29 2.87 16.17
CA ASP A 61 -9.18 3.34 16.98
C ASP A 61 -7.84 3.32 16.25
N VAL A 62 -6.99 4.31 16.55
CA VAL A 62 -5.66 4.46 15.93
C VAL A 62 -4.74 3.26 16.16
N GLU A 63 -4.90 2.53 17.25
CA GLU A 63 -4.13 1.31 17.52
C GLU A 63 -4.50 0.13 16.61
N ASN A 64 -5.73 0.18 16.08
CA ASN A 64 -6.28 -0.80 15.15
C ASN A 64 -6.00 -0.44 13.68
N ILE A 65 -5.30 0.66 13.42
CA ILE A 65 -4.91 1.07 12.07
C ILE A 65 -3.38 1.04 11.96
N GLU A 66 -2.87 0.28 10.99
CA GLU A 66 -1.43 0.24 10.69
C GLU A 66 -1.21 0.52 9.21
N LEU A 67 -0.33 1.48 8.91
CA LEU A 67 0.13 1.74 7.55
C LEU A 67 1.58 1.31 7.43
N MET A 68 1.90 0.48 6.44
CA MET A 68 3.26 0.07 6.11
C MET A 68 3.65 0.62 4.74
N THR A 69 4.89 1.04 4.59
CA THR A 69 5.52 1.29 3.30
C THR A 69 6.20 0.01 2.85
N VAL A 70 5.96 -0.41 1.62
CA VAL A 70 6.67 -1.52 0.98
C VAL A 70 7.48 -1.00 -0.18
N LYS A 71 8.76 -1.34 -0.23
CA LYS A 71 9.65 -1.05 -1.36
C LYS A 71 10.10 -2.35 -2.01
N ILE A 72 10.15 -2.34 -3.34
CA ILE A 72 10.76 -3.41 -4.12
C ILE A 72 12.20 -2.99 -4.42
N LEU A 73 13.17 -3.70 -3.83
CA LEU A 73 14.59 -3.50 -4.07
C LEU A 73 15.15 -4.75 -4.74
N ASP A 74 15.47 -4.66 -6.03
CA ASP A 74 15.95 -5.77 -6.86
C ASP A 74 15.10 -7.05 -6.73
N GLU A 75 15.51 -7.98 -5.85
CA GLU A 75 14.84 -9.27 -5.60
C GLU A 75 14.21 -9.38 -4.20
N ALA A 76 14.20 -8.29 -3.42
CA ALA A 76 13.71 -8.25 -2.04
C ALA A 76 12.54 -7.28 -1.86
N LEU A 77 11.64 -7.64 -0.93
CA LEU A 77 10.59 -6.77 -0.43
C LEU A 77 10.99 -6.27 0.96
N GLU A 78 11.14 -4.95 1.09
CA GLU A 78 11.34 -4.30 2.38
C GLU A 78 10.04 -3.63 2.82
N ALA A 79 9.57 -3.96 4.02
CA ALA A 79 8.37 -3.39 4.61
C ALA A 79 8.71 -2.68 5.93
N GLU A 80 8.27 -1.43 6.06
CA GLU A 80 8.47 -0.61 7.26
C GLU A 80 7.15 0.01 7.69
N SER A 81 6.79 -0.10 8.97
CA SER A 81 5.62 0.60 9.50
C SER A 81 5.83 2.12 9.44
N VAL A 82 4.83 2.84 8.95
CA VAL A 82 4.81 4.30 8.86
C VAL A 82 4.46 4.85 10.24
N PRO A 83 5.34 5.66 10.86
CA PRO A 83 5.04 6.25 12.16
C PRO A 83 3.82 7.17 12.15
N TRP A 84 3.02 7.12 13.21
CA TRP A 84 1.78 7.91 13.34
C TRP A 84 1.99 9.42 13.23
N ASN A 85 3.13 9.95 13.67
CA ASN A 85 3.44 11.37 13.49
C ASN A 85 3.51 11.77 12.00
N LYS A 86 3.98 10.87 11.11
CA LYS A 86 3.97 11.12 9.66
C LYS A 86 2.56 11.03 9.08
N ILE A 87 1.77 10.07 9.54
CA ILE A 87 0.35 9.91 9.14
C ILE A 87 -0.44 11.17 9.54
N ALA A 88 -0.25 11.65 10.78
CA ALA A 88 -0.95 12.82 11.30
C ALA A 88 -0.68 14.10 10.48
N VAL A 89 0.55 14.30 10.01
CA VAL A 89 0.89 15.44 9.14
C VAL A 89 0.09 15.39 7.83
N GLU A 90 -0.02 14.21 7.21
CA GLU A 90 -0.81 14.01 5.98
C GLU A 90 -2.33 14.10 6.22
N LEU A 91 -2.79 13.84 7.45
CA LEU A 91 -4.21 13.95 7.79
C LEU A 91 -4.66 15.43 7.87
N ILE A 92 -3.78 16.32 8.32
CA ILE A 92 -4.06 17.76 8.52
C ILE A 92 -3.84 18.57 7.23
N GLY A 93 -2.97 18.08 6.34
CA GLY A 93 -2.67 18.69 5.04
C GLY A 93 -3.78 18.61 3.99
#